data_AF-B0R2K4-F1
#
_entry.id   AF-B0R2K4-F1
#
_cell.length_a   1.000
_cell.length_b   1.000
_cell.length_c   1.000
_cell.angle_alpha   90.00
_cell.angle_beta   90.00
_cell.angle_gamma   90.00
#
_symmetry.space_group_name_H-M   'P 1'
#
loop_
_entity.id
_entity.type
_entity.pdbx_description
1 polymer ?
#
loop_
_entity_poly.entity_id
_entity_poly.type
_entity_poly.pdbx_seq_one_letter_code
_entity_poly.pdbx_strand_id
1 'polypeptide(L)' 'MSNASKRIPVTEDRWEELNDLKGAGQTYDELLKELIQERNRSQLAERVRSVREADEDELTALDDL' A
#
# COMPACT_ATOMS: atom_id res chain seq x y z
N MET A 1 -22.41 8.17 9.80
CA MET A 1 -21.07 8.51 9.29
C MET A 1 -21.25 9.11 7.92
N SER A 2 -20.67 10.27 7.62
CA SER A 2 -20.85 10.94 6.33
C SER A 2 -20.13 10.15 5.23
N ASN A 3 -20.88 9.65 4.25
CA ASN A 3 -20.34 9.08 3.00
C ASN A 3 -19.80 10.22 2.11
N ALA A 4 -18.72 10.87 2.55
CA ALA A 4 -18.07 11.92 1.79
C ALA A 4 -17.32 11.30 0.60
N SER A 5 -17.90 11.38 -0.60
CA SER A 5 -17.25 10.96 -1.84
C SER A 5 -16.24 12.00 -2.31
N LYS A 6 -15.01 11.58 -2.62
CA LYS A 6 -14.00 12.40 -3.32
C LYS A 6 -13.80 11.90 -4.75
N ARG A 7 -13.43 12.80 -5.67
CA ARG A 7 -13.07 12.46 -7.05
C ARG A 7 -11.55 12.52 -7.21
N ILE A 8 -10.98 11.50 -7.83
CA ILE A 8 -9.56 11.41 -8.15
C ILE A 8 -9.46 11.40 -9.68
N PRO A 9 -9.01 12.49 -10.32
CA PRO A 9 -8.77 12.47 -11.75
C PRO A 9 -7.56 11.59 -12.06
N VAL A 10 -7.70 10.75 -13.08
CA VAL A 10 -6.63 9.89 -13.61
C VAL A 10 -6.60 10.02 -15.13
N THR A 11 -5.53 9.59 -15.77
CA THR A 11 -5.49 9.48 -17.24
C THR A 11 -6.34 8.30 -17.70
N GLU A 12 -6.79 8.31 -18.96
CA GLU A 12 -7.57 7.21 -19.54
C GLU A 12 -6.84 5.88 -19.43
N ASP A 13 -5.57 5.83 -19.85
CA ASP A 13 -4.74 4.63 -19.74
C ASP A 13 -4.69 4.06 -18.31
N ARG A 14 -4.67 4.94 -17.30
CA ARG A 14 -4.59 4.52 -15.90
C ARG A 14 -5.95 4.06 -15.39
N TRP A 15 -7.03 4.62 -15.92
CA TRP A 15 -8.37 4.16 -15.65
C TRP A 15 -8.61 2.77 -16.22
N GLU A 16 -8.14 2.49 -17.44
CA GLU A 16 -8.19 1.16 -18.06
C GLU A 16 -7.39 0.13 -17.24
N GLU A 17 -6.15 0.43 -16.87
CA GLU A 17 -5.34 -0.43 -16.00
C GLU A 17 -6.03 -0.75 -14.67
N LEU A 18 -6.63 0.26 -14.02
CA LEU A 18 -7.39 0.06 -12.78
C LEU A 18 -8.65 -0.78 -13.00
N ASN A 19 -9.31 -0.63 -14.15
CA ASN A 19 -10.48 -1.41 -14.48
C ASN A 19 -10.14 -2.89 -14.74
N ASP A 20 -8.99 -3.18 -15.35
CA ASP A 20 -8.51 -4.54 -15.58
C ASP A 20 -8.12 -5.26 -14.27
N LEU A 21 -7.57 -4.51 -13.31
CA LEU A 21 -7.26 -5.03 -11.97
C LEU A 21 -8.50 -5.30 -11.13
N LYS A 22 -9.63 -4.68 -11.46
CA LYS A 22 -10.84 -4.69 -10.66
C LYS A 22 -11.60 -6.00 -10.78
N GLY A 23 -11.91 -6.62 -9.65
CA GLY A 23 -12.71 -7.84 -9.60
C GLY A 23 -14.18 -7.64 -10.00
N ALA A 24 -14.85 -8.73 -10.39
CA ALA A 24 -16.28 -8.70 -10.70
C ALA A 24 -17.11 -8.26 -9.48
N GLY A 25 -17.89 -7.19 -9.64
CA GLY A 25 -18.73 -6.63 -8.57
C GLY A 25 -17.97 -5.79 -7.52
N GLN A 26 -16.64 -5.70 -7.61
CA GLN A 26 -15.83 -4.85 -6.74
C GLN A 26 -16.09 -3.36 -7.07
N THR A 27 -15.85 -2.47 -6.12
CA THR A 27 -15.81 -1.01 -6.35
C THR A 27 -14.37 -0.52 -6.46
N TYR A 28 -14.17 0.68 -7.02
CA TYR A 28 -12.83 1.27 -7.04
C TYR A 28 -12.30 1.59 -5.63
N ASP A 29 -13.18 1.89 -4.68
CA ASP A 29 -12.77 2.12 -3.28
C ASP A 29 -12.20 0.84 -2.64
N GLU A 30 -12.84 -0.30 -2.88
CA GLU A 30 -12.35 -1.61 -2.43
C GLU A 30 -11.02 -2.00 -3.09
N LEU A 31 -10.91 -1.80 -4.42
CA LEU A 31 -9.65 -2.05 -5.13
C LEU A 31 -8.51 -1.18 -4.57
N LEU A 32 -8.74 0.12 -4.41
CA LEU A 32 -7.73 1.04 -3.87
C LEU A 32 -7.33 0.65 -2.44
N LYS A 33 -8.28 0.20 -1.61
CA LYS A 33 -8.00 -0.31 -0.27
C LYS A 33 -7.08 -1.53 -0.31
N GLU A 34 -7.29 -2.46 -1.25
CA GLU A 34 -6.44 -3.65 -1.43
C GLU A 34 -5.03 -3.26 -1.87
N LEU A 35 -4.91 -2.38 -2.88
CA LEU A 35 -3.62 -1.89 -3.36
C LEU A 35 -2.80 -1.17 -2.26
N ILE A 36 -3.48 -0.39 -1.40
CA ILE A 36 -2.84 0.24 -0.24
C ILE A 36 -2.31 -0.82 0.73
N GLN A 37 -3.09 -1.87 1.03
CA GLN A 37 -2.68 -2.93 1.93
C GLN A 37 -1.48 -3.71 1.38
N GLU A 38 -1.49 -4.02 0.08
CA GLU A 38 -0.38 -4.69 -0.58
C GLU A 38 0.90 -3.85 -0.50
N ARG A 39 0.80 -2.55 -0.83
CA ARG A 39 1.95 -1.63 -0.73
C ARG A 39 2.51 -1.54 0.69
N ASN A 40 1.63 -1.51 1.71
CA ASN A 40 2.06 -1.48 3.10
C ASN A 40 2.78 -2.78 3.51
N ARG A 41 2.26 -3.93 3.08
CA ARG A 41 2.91 -5.24 3.32
C ARG A 41 4.29 -5.31 2.67
N SER A 42 4.40 -4.86 1.42
CA SER A 42 5.69 -4.83 0.71
C SER A 42 6.69 -3.90 1.38
N GLN A 43 6.27 -2.71 1.82
CA GLN A 43 7.14 -1.80 2.58
C GLN A 43 7.58 -2.40 3.92
N LEU A 44 6.71 -3.10 4.63
CA LEU A 44 7.07 -3.78 5.88
C LEU A 44 8.08 -4.91 5.62
N ALA A 45 7.85 -5.74 4.60
CA ALA A 45 8.75 -6.81 4.23
C ALA A 45 10.15 -6.27 3.88
N GLU A 46 10.22 -5.15 3.16
CA GLU A 46 11.48 -4.48 2.84
C GLU A 46 12.20 -3.98 4.08
N ARG A 47 11.49 -3.32 5.02
CA ARG A 47 12.08 -2.86 6.29
C ARG A 47 12.59 -4.02 7.14
N VAL A 48 11.86 -5.12 7.20
CA VAL A 48 12.30 -6.32 7.93
C VAL A 48 13.57 -6.88 7.29
N ARG A 49 13.66 -6.89 5.95
CA ARG A 49 14.86 -7.31 5.25
C ARG A 49 16.04 -6.38 5.55
N SER A 50 15.85 -5.07 5.45
CA SER A 50 16.91 -4.11 5.72
C SER A 50 17.45 -4.22 7.15
N VAL A 51 16.59 -4.41 8.16
CA VAL A 51 17.04 -4.62 9.54
C VAL A 51 17.82 -5.93 9.70
N ARG A 52 17.45 -6.99 8.98
CA ARG A 52 18.18 -8.27 9.02
C ARG A 52 19.55 -8.21 8.35
N GLU A 53 19.70 -7.35 7.36
CA GLU A 53 20.93 -7.21 6.57
C GLU A 53 21.86 -6.13 7.14
N ALA A 54 21.36 -5.24 8.00
CA ALA A 54 22.14 -4.21 8.65
C ALA A 54 23.09 -4.77 9.72
N ASP A 55 24.25 -4.12 9.88
CA ASP A 55 25.18 -4.41 10.97
C ASP A 55 24.60 -3.92 12.31
N GLU A 56 24.98 -4.57 13.41
CA GLU A 56 24.47 -4.26 14.75
C GLU A 56 24.71 -2.79 15.16
N ASP A 57 25.82 -2.21 14.73
CA ASP A 57 26.19 -0.81 14.97
C ASP A 57 25.28 0.20 14.25
N GLU A 58 24.53 -0.23 13.23
CA GLU A 58 23.56 0.61 12.51
C GLU A 58 22.14 0.51 13.10
N LEU A 59 21.91 -0.41 14.04
CA LEU A 59 20.61 -0.67 14.64
C LEU A 59 20.47 -0.05 16.03
N THR A 60 19.25 0.28 16.42
CA THR A 60 18.90 0.73 17.78
C THR A 60 18.23 -0.42 18.52
N ALA A 61 18.68 -0.71 19.75
CA ALA A 61 18.07 -1.75 20.57
C ALA A 61 16.63 -1.36 20.94
N LEU A 62 15.75 -2.36 21.00
CA LEU A 62 14.32 -2.11 21.25
C LEU A 62 14.06 -1.57 22.67
N ASP A 63 14.93 -1.90 23.63
CA ASP A 63 14.81 -1.46 25.02
C ASP A 63 15.28 0.00 25.24
N ASP A 64 15.89 0.63 24.22
CA ASP A 64 16.39 2.02 24.28
C ASP A 64 15.34 3.06 23.78
N LEU A 65 14.09 2.63 23.56
CA LEU A 65 13.01 3.39 22.91
C LEU A 65 11.92 3.90 23.86
#